data_AF-A0A5C5UJZ5-F1
#
_entry.id   AF-A0A5C5UJZ5-F1
#
_cell.length_a   1.000
_cell.length_b   1.000
_cell.length_c   1.000
_cell.angle_alpha   90.00
_cell.angle_beta   90.00
_cell.angle_gamma   90.00
#
_symmetry.space_group_name_H-M   'P 1'
#
loop_
_entity.id
_entity.type
_entity.pdbx_description
1 polymer ?
#
loop_
_entity_poly.entity_id
_entity_poly.type
_entity_poly.pdbx_seq_one_letter_code
_entity_poly.pdbx_strand_id
1 'polypeptide(L)'
;MSIAEVFVALIAVFATVLIALTTVAMWRAPDALTRANLMGPTTGVAIPLILIAHLLNDWATVGFDPNNLVRAIFAIIGMLVVASVSSFYMGRAVYGVGVEDKQAAEEEQKANTAQ
;
A
#
# COMPACT_ATOMS: atom_id res chain seq x y z
N MET A 1 -31.26 9.47 -2.22
CA MET A 1 -29.92 9.34 -1.63
C MET A 1 -29.86 10.24 -0.41
N SER A 2 -29.49 9.69 0.74
CA SER A 2 -29.22 10.48 1.95
C SER A 2 -27.88 11.19 1.83
N ILE A 3 -27.67 12.25 2.62
CA ILE A 3 -26.37 12.94 2.67
C ILE A 3 -25.24 11.97 3.07
N ALA A 4 -25.52 11.03 3.98
CA ALA A 4 -24.55 10.03 4.42
C ALA A 4 -24.11 9.12 3.26
N GLU A 5 -25.04 8.65 2.43
CA GLU A 5 -24.74 7.82 1.25
C GLU A 5 -23.87 8.57 0.23
N VAL A 6 -24.08 9.89 0.07
CA VAL A 6 -23.23 10.72 -0.80
C VAL A 6 -21.80 10.78 -0.27
N PHE A 7 -21.61 10.98 1.03
CA PHE A 7 -20.28 10.98 1.64
C PHE A 7 -19.59 9.61 1.51
N VAL A 8 -20.30 8.52 1.77
CA VAL A 8 -19.79 7.15 1.58
C VAL A 8 -19.33 6.94 0.14
N ALA A 9 -20.15 7.33 -0.84
CA ALA A 9 -19.82 7.20 -2.25
C ALA A 9 -18.58 8.04 -2.62
N LEU A 10 -18.47 9.28 -2.14
CA LEU A 10 -17.32 10.13 -2.39
C LEU A 10 -16.03 9.53 -1.82
N ILE A 11 -16.05 9.01 -0.59
CA ILE A 11 -14.89 8.37 0.03
C ILE A 11 -14.49 7.12 -0.76
N ALA A 12 -15.45 6.28 -1.14
CA ALA A 12 -15.21 5.06 -1.90
C ALA A 12 -14.62 5.35 -3.29
N VAL A 13 -15.16 6.34 -4.00
CA VAL A 13 -14.64 6.77 -5.31
C VAL A 13 -13.23 7.33 -5.17
N PHE A 14 -13.00 8.21 -4.19
CA PHE A 14 -11.68 8.78 -3.94
C PHE A 14 -10.63 7.71 -3.63
N ALA A 15 -10.95 6.77 -2.74
CA ALA A 15 -10.06 5.66 -2.42
C ALA A 15 -9.79 4.76 -3.63
N THR A 16 -10.80 4.49 -4.45
CA THR A 16 -10.64 3.71 -5.69
C THR A 16 -9.71 4.43 -6.68
N VAL A 17 -9.86 5.75 -6.85
CA VAL A 17 -8.98 6.56 -7.69
C VAL A 17 -7.55 6.51 -7.16
N LEU A 18 -7.34 6.64 -5.85
CA LEU A 18 -6.00 6.50 -5.25
C LEU A 18 -5.37 5.14 -5.57
N ILE A 19 -6.12 4.04 -5.44
CA ILE A 19 -5.64 2.70 -5.76
C ILE A 19 -5.24 2.62 -7.24
N ALA A 20 -6.11 3.07 -8.14
CA ALA A 20 -5.84 3.05 -9.58
C ALA A 20 -4.60 3.87 -9.94
N LEU A 21 -4.44 5.06 -9.35
CA LEU A 21 -3.26 5.91 -9.54
C LEU A 21 -2.00 5.23 -9.00
N THR A 22 -2.05 4.61 -7.82
CA THR A 22 -0.93 3.82 -7.29
C THR A 22 -0.56 2.67 -8.22
N THR A 23 -1.54 1.94 -8.75
CA THR A 23 -1.29 0.84 -9.71
C THR A 23 -0.59 1.36 -10.98
N VAL A 24 -1.07 2.47 -11.55
CA VAL A 24 -0.44 3.08 -12.73
C VAL A 24 0.99 3.56 -12.41
N ALA A 25 1.19 4.18 -11.25
CA ALA A 25 2.50 4.64 -10.81
C ALA A 25 3.48 3.47 -10.64
N MET A 26 3.03 2.36 -10.04
CA MET A 26 3.81 1.15 -9.89
C MET A 26 4.19 0.53 -11.24
N TRP A 27 3.28 0.50 -12.22
CA TRP A 27 3.60 -0.01 -13.56
C TRP A 27 4.73 0.81 -14.19
N ARG A 28 4.67 2.13 -14.06
CA ARG A 28 5.65 3.07 -14.65
C ARG A 28 6.98 3.14 -13.89
N ALA A 29 7.07 2.58 -12.68
CA ALA A 29 8.26 2.73 -11.85
C ALA A 29 9.46 1.90 -12.38
N PRO A 30 10.68 2.47 -12.38
CA PRO A 30 11.83 1.87 -13.04
C PRO A 30 12.44 0.69 -12.28
N ASP A 31 12.34 0.69 -10.94
CA ASP A 31 13.02 -0.29 -10.09
C ASP A 31 12.10 -0.85 -9.00
N ALA A 32 12.53 -1.96 -8.40
CA ALA A 32 11.76 -2.69 -7.39
C ALA A 32 11.55 -1.89 -6.08
N LEU A 33 12.54 -1.09 -5.67
CA LEU A 33 12.48 -0.33 -4.42
C LEU A 33 11.49 0.84 -4.55
N THR A 34 11.52 1.54 -5.68
CA THR A 34 10.55 2.59 -6.04
C THR A 34 9.15 2.01 -6.12
N ARG A 35 8.96 0.83 -6.73
CA ARG A 35 7.64 0.14 -6.77
C ARG A 35 7.12 -0.19 -5.37
N ALA A 36 7.99 -0.68 -4.48
CA ALA A 36 7.63 -0.98 -3.10
C ALA A 36 7.23 0.29 -2.34
N ASN A 37 7.99 1.38 -2.49
CA ASN A 37 7.69 2.66 -1.81
C ASN A 37 6.41 3.33 -2.33
N LEU A 38 6.08 3.12 -3.61
CA LEU A 38 4.85 3.65 -4.22
C LEU A 38 3.56 3.00 -3.70
N MET A 39 3.61 1.87 -3.00
CA MET A 39 2.42 1.26 -2.42
C MET A 39 1.80 2.07 -1.27
N GLY A 40 2.56 3.00 -0.67
CA GLY A 40 2.17 3.76 0.52
C GLY A 40 0.79 4.43 0.47
N PRO A 41 0.39 5.14 -0.60
CA PRO A 41 -0.94 5.75 -0.69
C PRO A 41 -2.08 4.73 -0.68
N THR A 42 -1.89 3.55 -1.27
CA THR A 42 -2.91 2.50 -1.26
C THR A 42 -3.03 1.88 0.13
N THR A 43 -1.92 1.45 0.72
CA THR A 43 -1.92 0.76 2.01
C THR A 43 -2.22 1.70 3.17
N GLY A 44 -1.62 2.88 3.18
CA GLY A 44 -1.74 3.84 4.29
C GLY A 44 -3.00 4.68 4.27
N VAL A 45 -3.64 4.87 3.11
CA VAL A 45 -4.76 5.82 2.97
C VAL A 45 -5.99 5.18 2.33
N ALA A 46 -5.86 4.58 1.15
CA ALA A 46 -7.03 4.09 0.42
C ALA A 46 -7.75 2.92 1.13
N ILE A 47 -7.01 1.93 1.61
CA ILE A 47 -7.61 0.78 2.32
C ILE A 47 -8.31 1.22 3.62
N PRO A 48 -7.69 2.02 4.51
CA PRO A 48 -8.38 2.54 5.70
C PRO A 48 -9.62 3.36 5.35
N LEU A 49 -9.57 4.20 4.31
CA LEU A 49 -10.73 4.99 3.87
C LEU A 49 -11.89 4.11 3.40
N ILE A 50 -11.62 3.01 2.69
CA ILE A 50 -12.67 2.06 2.27
C ILE A 50 -13.31 1.39 3.47
N LEU A 51 -12.52 0.98 4.48
CA LEU A 51 -13.05 0.39 5.71
C LEU A 51 -13.93 1.38 6.49
N ILE A 52 -13.52 2.65 6.55
CA ILE A 52 -14.32 3.73 7.16
C ILE A 52 -15.61 3.96 6.36
N ALA A 53 -15.55 3.99 5.02
CA ALA A 53 -16.72 4.16 4.18
C ALA A 53 -17.74 3.03 4.38
N HIS A 54 -17.26 1.78 4.48
CA HIS A 54 -18.10 0.62 4.79
C HIS A 54 -18.77 0.76 6.16
N LEU A 55 -18.02 1.14 7.20
CA LEU A 55 -18.56 1.33 8.54
C LEU A 55 -19.64 2.41 8.60
N LEU A 56 -19.42 3.54 7.91
CA LEU A 56 -20.40 4.63 7.80
C LEU A 56 -21.66 4.17 7.06
N ASN A 57 -21.52 3.35 6.02
CA ASN A 57 -22.66 2.80 5.29
C ASN A 57 -23.49 1.84 6.16
N ASP A 58 -22.83 0.97 6.91
CA ASP A 58 -23.49 0.02 7.80
C ASP A 58 -24.30 0.76 8.88
N TRP A 59 -23.73 1.81 9.46
CA TRP A 59 -24.42 2.64 10.45
C TRP A 59 -25.59 3.42 9.86
N ALA A 60 -25.51 3.83 8.59
CA ALA A 60 -26.59 4.53 7.91
C ALA A 60 -27.76 3.61 7.50
N THR A 61 -27.51 2.32 7.28
CA THR A 61 -28.48 1.38 6.70
C THR A 61 -29.09 0.41 7.72
N VAL A 62 -28.25 -0.17 8.59
CA VAL A 62 -28.64 -1.19 9.58
C VAL A 62 -28.67 -0.61 11.00
N GLY A 63 -27.90 0.46 11.23
CA GLY A 63 -27.76 1.11 12.54
C GLY A 63 -26.41 0.85 13.18
N PHE A 64 -26.17 1.48 14.34
CA PHE A 64 -24.88 1.42 15.01
C PHE A 64 -24.63 0.06 15.68
N ASP A 65 -23.54 -0.61 15.28
CA ASP A 65 -23.04 -1.83 15.92
C ASP A 65 -21.60 -1.62 16.48
N PRO A 66 -21.41 -1.67 17.81
CA PRO A 66 -20.09 -1.60 18.44
C PRO A 66 -19.12 -2.70 17.99
N ASN A 67 -19.62 -3.89 17.65
CA ASN A 67 -18.77 -5.01 17.22
C ASN A 67 -18.13 -4.72 15.86
N ASN A 68 -18.87 -4.12 14.92
CA ASN A 68 -18.33 -3.69 13.63
C ASN A 68 -17.30 -2.57 13.78
N LEU A 69 -17.51 -1.63 14.71
CA LEU A 69 -16.53 -0.59 15.02
C LEU A 69 -15.19 -1.19 15.49
N VAL A 70 -15.24 -2.10 16.45
CA VAL A 70 -14.04 -2.75 17.00
C VAL A 70 -13.31 -3.56 15.93
N ARG A 71 -14.04 -4.29 15.09
CA ARG A 71 -13.47 -5.04 13.96
C ARG A 71 -12.78 -4.12 12.95
N ALA A 72 -13.38 -2.97 12.62
CA ALA A 72 -12.79 -1.99 11.72
C ALA A 72 -11.48 -1.42 12.28
N ILE A 73 -11.44 -1.10 13.58
CA ILE A 73 -10.21 -0.61 14.24
C ILE A 73 -9.10 -1.67 14.17
N PHE A 74 -9.41 -2.92 14.54
CA PHE A 74 -8.41 -4.00 14.46
C PHE A 74 -7.98 -4.30 13.03
N ALA A 75 -8.89 -4.21 12.06
CA ALA A 75 -8.55 -4.39 10.65
C ALA A 75 -7.59 -3.32 10.14
N ILE A 76 -7.84 -2.04 10.47
CA ILE A 76 -6.97 -0.93 10.09
C ILE A 76 -5.60 -1.08 10.76
N ILE A 77 -5.54 -1.27 12.08
CA ILE A 77 -4.28 -1.41 12.81
C ILE A 77 -3.51 -2.64 12.32
N GLY A 78 -4.17 -3.79 12.24
CA GLY A 78 -3.54 -5.04 11.80
C GLY A 78 -2.96 -4.92 10.39
N MET A 79 -3.70 -4.31 9.47
CA MET A 79 -3.23 -4.08 8.11
C MET A 79 -2.04 -3.10 8.08
N LEU A 80 -2.06 -2.00 8.83
CA LEU A 80 -0.94 -1.05 8.87
C LEU A 80 0.33 -1.68 9.49
N VAL A 81 0.18 -2.51 10.52
CA VAL A 81 1.29 -3.25 11.11
C VAL A 81 1.89 -4.22 10.09
N VAL A 82 1.06 -5.03 9.44
CA VAL A 82 1.51 -5.98 8.40
C VAL A 82 2.19 -5.23 7.25
N ALA A 83 1.59 -4.14 6.76
CA ALA A 83 2.17 -3.33 5.69
C ALA A 83 3.56 -2.78 6.06
N SER A 84 3.74 -2.35 7.31
CA SER A 84 5.03 -1.85 7.81
C SER A 84 6.08 -2.96 7.85
N VAL A 85 5.74 -4.14 8.37
CA VAL A 85 6.64 -5.29 8.44
C VAL A 85 6.99 -5.80 7.04
N SER A 86 6.01 -5.91 6.13
CA SER A 86 6.23 -6.29 4.74
C SER A 86 7.17 -5.32 4.03
N SER A 87 7.00 -4.01 4.21
CA SER A 87 7.88 -2.99 3.62
C SER A 87 9.33 -3.12 4.12
N PHE A 88 9.52 -3.38 5.41
CA PHE A 88 10.84 -3.59 5.99
C PHE A 88 11.55 -4.83 5.40
N TYR A 89 10.87 -5.97 5.35
CA TYR A 89 11.45 -7.20 4.78
C TYR A 89 11.72 -7.04 3.29
N MET A 90 10.80 -6.43 2.53
CA MET A 90 10.98 -6.17 1.10
C MET A 90 12.20 -5.28 0.86
N GLY A 91 12.34 -4.18 1.61
CA GLY A 91 13.48 -3.28 1.49
C GLY A 91 14.82 -3.98 1.74
N ARG A 92 14.89 -4.86 2.74
CA ARG A 92 16.10 -5.66 3.01
C ARG A 92 16.40 -6.68 1.91
N ALA A 93 15.38 -7.35 1.40
CA ALA A 93 15.55 -8.33 0.32
C ALA A 93 16.05 -7.65 -0.97
N VAL A 94 15.45 -6.51 -1.34
CA VAL A 94 15.86 -5.73 -2.51
C VAL A 94 17.26 -5.13 -2.34
N TYR A 95 17.61 -4.68 -1.14
CA TYR A 95 18.96 -4.20 -0.86
C TYR A 95 19.99 -5.32 -0.98
N GLY A 96 19.70 -6.52 -0.47
CA GLY A 96 20.59 -7.67 -0.55
C GLY A 96 20.99 -7.99 -1.98
N VAL A 97 20.01 -8.16 -2.88
CA VAL A 97 20.28 -8.44 -4.30
C VAL A 97 21.02 -7.29 -5.00
N GLY A 98 20.70 -6.04 -4.65
CA GLY A 98 21.38 -4.88 -5.24
C GLY A 98 22.85 -4.74 -4.85
N VAL A 99 23.28 -5.33 -3.72
CA VAL A 99 24.70 -5.39 -3.34
C VAL A 99 25.43 -6.48 -4.13
N GLU A 100 24.81 -7.65 -4.28
CA GLU A 100 25.36 -8.77 -5.05
C GLU A 100 25.59 -8.38 -6.52
N ASP A 101 24.62 -7.72 -7.15
CA ASP A 101 24.73 -7.23 -8.54
C ASP A 101 25.90 -6.25 -8.73
N LYS A 102 26.14 -5.36 -7.76
CA LYS A 102 27.25 -4.40 -7.82
C LYS A 102 28.61 -5.09 -7.68
N GLN A 103 28.73 -6.05 -6.78
CA GLN A 103 29.97 -6.79 -6.58
C GLN A 103 30.36 -7.57 -7.84
N ALA A 104 29.38 -8.24 -8.47
CA ALA A 104 29.60 -8.95 -9.73
C ALA A 104 30.08 -8.01 -10.86
N ALA A 105 29.47 -6.83 -10.99
CA ALA A 105 29.87 -5.84 -11.98
C ALA A 105 31.30 -5.30 -11.74
N GLU A 106 31.70 -5.07 -10.49
CA GLU A 106 33.06 -4.64 -10.16
C GLU A 106 34.12 -5.72 -10.44
N GLU A 107 33.80 -6.99 -10.21
CA GLU A 107 34.68 -8.12 -10.53
C GLU A 107 34.89 -8.27 -12.04
N GLU A 108 33.82 -8.17 -12.83
CA GLU A 108 33.89 -8.21 -14.29
C GLU A 108 34.73 -7.05 -14.84
N GLN A 109 34.56 -5.85 -14.28
CA GLN A 109 35.32 -4.68 -14.69
C GLN A 109 36.82 -4.82 -14.41
N LYS A 110 37.19 -5.37 -13.25
CA LYS A 110 38.59 -5.70 -12.90
C LYS A 110 39.18 -6.77 -13.83
N ALA A 111 38.40 -7.80 -14.16
CA ALA A 111 38.84 -8.85 -15.09
C ALA A 111 39.13 -8.26 -16.49
N ASN A 112 38.27 -7.37 -16.98
CA ASN A 112 38.44 -6.71 -18.28
C ASN A 112 39.57 -5.66 -18.31
N THR A 113 39.95 -5.07 -17.17
CA THR A 113 41.10 -4.14 -17.11
C THR A 113 42.45 -4.84 -16.89
N ALA A 114 42.43 -6.11 -16.50
CA ALA A 114 43.62 -6.93 -16.32
C ALA A 114 44.06 -7.67 -17.61
N GLN A 115 43.28 -7.56 -18.69
CA GLN A 115 43.57 -8.05 -20.05
C GLN A 115 44.12 -6.93 -20.93
#